data_AF-A0ABD0L350-F1
#
_entry.id   AF-A0ABD0L350-F1
#
_cell.length_a   1.000
_cell.length_b   1.000
_cell.length_c   1.000
_cell.angle_alpha   90.00
_cell.angle_beta   90.00
_cell.angle_gamma   90.00
#
_symmetry.space_group_name_H-M   'P 1'
#
loop_
_entity.id
_entity.type
_entity.pdbx_description
1 polymer ?
#
loop_
_entity_poly.entity_id
_entity_poly.type
_entity_poly.pdbx_seq_one_letter_code
_entity_poly.pdbx_strand_id
1 'polypeptide(L)' 'MKTVLVFAALCAVAFCQHHNEHGAAHALIHKEVEALLAAEPSLTEEQCAAKCDALFEMVVDADEAATDATCKTECQQ' A
#
# COMPACT_ATOMS: atom_id res chain seq x y z
N MET A 1 -1.03 -38.40 -13.38
CA MET A 1 0.29 -37.93 -12.86
C MET A 1 0.59 -36.51 -13.30
N LYS A 2 0.67 -36.19 -14.61
CA LYS A 2 0.86 -34.81 -15.10
C LYS A 2 -0.21 -33.81 -14.62
N THR A 3 -1.46 -34.24 -14.55
CA THR A 3 -2.59 -33.44 -14.04
C THR A 3 -2.46 -33.10 -12.56
N VAL A 4 -1.93 -34.03 -11.75
CA VAL A 4 -1.69 -33.82 -10.31
C VAL A 4 -0.56 -32.82 -10.09
N LEU A 5 0.48 -32.84 -10.93
CA LEU A 5 1.58 -31.87 -10.86
C LEU A 5 1.12 -30.45 -11.21
N VAL A 6 0.25 -30.29 -12.21
CA VAL A 6 -0.33 -28.98 -12.56
C VAL A 6 -1.19 -28.44 -11.42
N PHE A 7 -2.00 -29.29 -10.80
CA PHE A 7 -2.84 -28.89 -9.68
C PHE A 7 -2.00 -28.50 -8.45
N ALA A 8 -0.97 -29.28 -8.13
CA ALA A 8 -0.06 -28.97 -7.02
C ALA A 8 0.71 -27.65 -7.23
N ALA A 9 1.13 -27.36 -8.47
CA ALA A 9 1.78 -26.10 -8.81
C ALA A 9 0.84 -24.89 -8.64
N LEU A 10 -0.43 -25.01 -9.06
CA LEU A 10 -1.43 -23.94 -8.88
C LEU A 10 -1.74 -23.69 -7.40
N CYS A 11 -1.85 -24.75 -6.59
CA CYS A 11 -2.06 -24.62 -5.16
C CYS A 11 -0.87 -23.93 -4.46
N ALA A 12 0.36 -24.23 -4.85
CA ALA A 12 1.55 -23.60 -4.28
C ALA A 12 1.60 -22.08 -4.57
N VAL A 13 1.25 -21.66 -5.79
CA VAL A 13 1.18 -20.24 -6.16
C VAL A 13 0.10 -19.51 -5.37
N ALA A 14 -1.10 -20.10 -5.26
CA ALA A 14 -2.20 -19.50 -4.50
C ALA A 14 -1.87 -19.31 -3.00
N PHE A 15 -1.17 -20.28 -2.39
CA PHE A 15 -0.72 -20.16 -0.99
C PHE A 15 0.36 -19.09 -0.79
N CYS A 16 1.23 -18.86 -1.78
CA CYS A 16 2.24 -17.79 -1.71
C CYS A 16 1.64 -16.38 -1.80
N GLN A 17 0.49 -16.21 -2.46
CA GLN A 17 -0.17 -14.90 -2.59
C GLN A 17 -0.91 -14.46 -1.32
N HIS A 18 -1.14 -15.35 -0.35
CA HIS A 18 -1.93 -15.06 0.84
C HIS A 18 -1.15 -14.37 1.99
N HIS A 19 0.12 -14.00 1.78
CA HIS A 19 0.96 -13.38 2.81
C HIS A 19 1.18 -11.88 2.52
N ASN A 20 0.61 -11.03 3.38
CA ASN A 20 0.97 -9.63 3.60
C ASN A 20 0.57 -8.57 2.55
N GLU A 21 -0.63 -8.65 1.97
CA GLU A 21 -1.11 -7.53 1.13
C GLU A 21 -1.16 -6.19 1.90
N HIS A 22 -1.54 -6.20 3.18
CA HIS A 22 -1.56 -4.98 4.01
C HIS A 22 -0.17 -4.42 4.33
N GLY A 23 0.85 -5.27 4.50
CA GLY A 23 2.21 -4.82 4.85
C GLY A 23 2.96 -4.20 3.68
N ALA A 24 2.69 -4.69 2.46
CA ALA A 24 3.31 -4.16 1.25
C ALA A 24 2.79 -2.76 0.91
N ALA A 25 1.48 -2.52 1.04
CA ALA A 25 0.87 -1.22 0.79
C ALA A 25 1.38 -0.15 1.77
N HIS A 26 1.42 -0.47 3.07
CA HIS A 26 1.93 0.43 4.09
C HIS A 26 3.39 0.84 3.84
N ALA A 27 4.26 -0.12 3.47
CA ALA A 27 5.66 0.17 3.17
C ALA A 27 5.85 1.08 1.94
N LEU A 28 4.93 1.02 0.97
CA LEU A 28 4.94 1.90 -0.20
C LEU A 28 4.48 3.31 0.17
N ILE A 29 3.41 3.43 0.95
CA ILE A 29 2.89 4.71 1.44
C ILE A 29 3.96 5.44 2.28
N HIS A 30 4.61 4.73 3.21
CA HIS A 30 5.67 5.30 4.04
C HIS A 30 6.81 5.92 3.20
N LYS A 31 7.31 5.20 2.19
CA LYS A 31 8.38 5.72 1.32
C LYS A 31 7.95 6.94 0.51
N GLU A 32 6.69 6.96 0.08
CA GLU A 32 6.17 8.08 -0.69
C GLU A 32 6.03 9.32 0.20
N VAL A 33 5.55 9.17 1.43
CA VAL A 33 5.47 10.28 2.40
C VAL A 33 6.85 10.81 2.76
N GLU A 34 7.84 9.94 2.98
CA GLU A 34 9.23 10.38 3.19
C GLU A 34 9.76 11.22 2.02
N ALA A 35 9.53 10.77 0.78
CA ALA A 35 9.94 11.51 -0.41
C ALA A 35 9.19 12.84 -0.57
N LEU A 36 7.90 12.86 -0.26
CA LEU A 36 7.05 14.04 -0.33
C LEU A 36 7.48 15.12 0.66
N LEU A 37 7.72 14.75 1.92
CA LEU A 37 8.20 15.66 2.96
C LEU A 37 9.62 16.15 2.69
N ALA A 38 10.48 15.31 2.10
CA ALA A 38 11.81 15.72 1.67
C ALA A 38 11.77 16.73 0.51
N ALA A 39 10.81 16.60 -0.40
CA ALA A 39 10.63 17.51 -1.54
C ALA A 39 9.98 18.85 -1.14
N GLU A 40 9.00 18.81 -0.24
CA GLU A 40 8.23 19.97 0.20
C GLU A 40 8.13 20.03 1.74
N PRO A 41 9.19 20.43 2.45
CA PRO A 41 9.23 20.42 3.92
C PRO A 41 8.31 21.44 4.60
N SER A 42 7.66 22.32 3.83
CA SER A 42 6.68 23.29 4.31
C SER A 42 5.23 22.79 4.26
N LEU A 43 4.99 21.55 3.80
CA LEU A 43 3.66 20.96 3.79
C LEU A 43 3.10 20.88 5.22
N THR A 44 1.84 21.25 5.39
CA THR A 44 1.10 20.91 6.61
C THR A 44 0.72 19.43 6.59
N GLU A 45 0.40 18.87 7.76
CA GLU A 45 -0.07 17.47 7.86
C GLU A 45 -1.26 17.20 6.92
N GLU A 46 -2.22 18.13 6.84
CA GLU A 46 -3.38 18.03 5.96
C GLU A 46 -2.99 18.05 4.47
N GLN A 47 -2.00 18.86 4.09
CA GLN A 47 -1.53 18.92 2.71
C GLN A 47 -0.71 17.68 2.33
N CYS A 48 0.07 17.15 3.27
CA CYS A 48 0.77 15.88 3.11
C CYS A 48 -0.22 14.73 2.92
N ALA A 49 -1.24 14.64 3.78
CA ALA A 49 -2.25 13.59 3.71
C ALA A 49 -3.05 13.65 2.40
N ALA A 50 -3.49 14.83 1.98
CA ALA A 50 -4.23 14.99 0.72
C ALA A 50 -3.39 14.64 -0.52
N LYS A 51 -2.08 14.92 -0.49
CA LYS A 51 -1.16 14.55 -1.58
C LYS A 51 -0.84 13.05 -1.58
N CYS A 52 -0.64 12.46 -0.42
CA CYS A 52 -0.46 11.03 -0.25
C CYS A 52 -1.69 10.26 -0.76
N ASP A 53 -2.88 10.68 -0.33
CA ASP A 53 -4.15 10.08 -0.76
C ASP A 53 -4.32 10.14 -2.28
N ALA A 54 -4.13 11.31 -2.89
CA ALA A 54 -4.21 11.48 -4.36
C ALA A 54 -3.22 10.60 -5.16
N LEU A 55 -2.12 10.16 -4.56
CA LEU A 55 -1.16 9.25 -5.20
C LEU A 55 -1.63 7.80 -5.18
N PHE A 56 -2.50 7.44 -4.23
CA PHE A 56 -3.01 6.08 -4.03
C PHE A 56 -4.52 5.94 -4.30
N GLU A 57 -5.22 7.03 -4.64
CA GLU A 57 -6.65 7.14 -5.00
C GLU A 57 -7.10 6.14 -6.08
N MET A 58 -6.18 5.62 -6.91
CA MET A 58 -6.49 4.63 -7.96
C MET A 58 -6.53 3.16 -7.50
N VAL A 59 -6.26 2.86 -6.22
CA VAL A 59 -6.22 1.48 -5.70
C VAL A 59 -7.47 1.19 -4.84
N VAL A 60 -8.60 1.06 -5.54
CA VAL A 60 -9.83 0.35 -5.11
C VAL A 60 -10.62 1.01 -3.96
N ASP A 61 -11.84 1.48 -4.29
CA ASP A 61 -12.93 1.96 -3.42
C ASP A 61 -13.22 1.12 -2.14
N ALA A 62 -12.62 -0.06 -1.97
CA ALA A 62 -12.78 -0.93 -0.82
C ALA A 62 -11.77 -0.66 0.32
N ASP A 63 -10.66 0.03 0.06
CA ASP A 63 -9.58 0.25 1.06
C ASP A 63 -9.12 1.72 1.17
N GLU A 64 -9.93 2.66 0.65
CA GLU A 64 -9.72 4.11 0.76
C GLU A 64 -9.52 4.52 2.23
N ALA A 65 -10.37 4.03 3.14
CA ALA A 65 -10.27 4.33 4.58
C ALA A 65 -8.97 3.83 5.24
N ALA A 66 -8.41 2.70 4.76
CA ALA A 66 -7.15 2.17 5.28
C ALA A 66 -5.95 2.97 4.75
N THR A 67 -6.03 3.38 3.48
CA THR A 67 -5.05 4.28 2.84
C THR A 67 -5.05 5.64 3.53
N ASP A 68 -6.22 6.22 3.77
CA ASP A 68 -6.42 7.47 4.51
C ASP A 68 -5.78 7.43 5.90
N ALA A 69 -6.10 6.37 6.67
CA ALA A 69 -5.55 6.21 8.01
C ALA A 69 -4.03 6.05 8.00
N THR A 70 -3.48 5.37 6.98
CA THR A 70 -2.05 5.17 6.82
C THR A 70 -1.35 6.46 6.41
N CYS A 71 -1.83 7.17 5.38
CA CYS A 71 -1.32 8.47 4.95
C CYS A 71 -1.33 9.48 6.11
N LYS A 72 -2.40 9.54 6.90
CA LYS A 72 -2.48 10.42 8.06
C LYS A 72 -1.44 10.07 9.14
N THR A 73 -1.23 8.78 9.41
CA THR A 73 -0.24 8.34 10.40
C THR A 73 1.18 8.68 9.95
N GLU A 74 1.51 8.46 8.68
CA GLU A 74 2.84 8.74 8.14
C GLU A 74 3.12 10.24 7.97
N CYS A 75 2.10 11.06 7.76
CA CYS A 75 2.26 12.52 7.67
C CYS A 75 2.39 13.23 9.04
N GLN A 76 2.26 12.51 10.16
CA GLN A 76 2.40 13.02 11.53
C GLN A 76 3.79 12.79 12.15
N GLN A 77 4.75 12.31 11.36
CA GLN A 77 6.11 11.93 11.79
C GLN A 77 6.98 13.15 12.16
#